data_AF-A0A5B0NE27-F1
#
_entry.id   AF-A0A5B0NE27-F1
#
_cell.length_a   1.000
_cell.length_b   1.000
_cell.length_c   1.000
_cell.angle_alpha   90.00
_cell.angle_beta   90.00
_cell.angle_gamma   90.00
#
_symmetry.space_group_name_H-M   'P 1'
#
loop_
_entity.id
_entity.type
_entity.pdbx_description
1 polymer ?
#
loop_
_entity_poly.entity_id
_entity_poly.type
_entity_poly.pdbx_seq_one_letter_code
_entity_poly.pdbx_strand_id
1 'polypeptide(L)'
;MFEKRASAITRAYVIWIAIIYYVQVSEPRLSVTQCGTFIDALAGSKDRVGCETGEGTHHECDRVKCNSGLGPESDPRQHPFSSMVFQNCSPPNYSGPGKTVTNIVSMHVDYTTETIAIQADEPGHPRLSFYECSWRGNVFRPYCQDCTRID
;
A
#
# COMPACT_ATOMS: atom_id res chain seq x y z
N MET A 1 -54.08 36.29 6.07
CA MET A 1 -53.03 35.75 6.98
C MET A 1 -52.38 34.51 6.33
N PHE A 2 -51.56 34.69 5.29
CA PHE A 2 -50.92 33.58 4.56
C PHE A 2 -49.45 33.84 4.19
N GLU A 3 -48.78 34.75 4.90
CA GLU A 3 -47.46 35.25 4.48
C GLU A 3 -46.32 34.91 5.43
N LYS A 4 -46.53 33.96 6.36
CA LYS A 4 -45.48 33.50 7.29
C LYS A 4 -45.12 32.01 7.16
N ARG A 5 -45.86 31.23 6.36
CA ARG A 5 -45.63 29.77 6.23
C ARG A 5 -44.66 29.39 5.11
N ALA A 6 -44.56 30.20 4.06
CA ALA A 6 -43.62 29.94 2.96
C ALA A 6 -42.15 30.00 3.44
N SER A 7 -41.79 30.98 4.27
CA SER A 7 -40.41 31.22 4.71
C SER A 7 -39.80 30.09 5.55
N ALA A 8 -40.60 29.42 6.38
CA ALA A 8 -40.11 28.34 7.25
C ALA A 8 -39.82 27.05 6.47
N ILE A 9 -40.67 26.72 5.50
CA ILE A 9 -40.52 25.51 4.67
C ILE A 9 -39.30 25.64 3.75
N THR A 10 -39.08 26.82 3.16
CA THR A 10 -37.90 27.06 2.31
C THR A 10 -36.60 26.99 3.11
N ARG A 11 -36.58 27.52 4.33
CA ARG A 11 -35.40 27.44 5.23
C ARG A 11 -35.07 26.02 5.64
N ALA A 12 -36.08 25.22 5.98
CA ALA A 12 -35.87 23.81 6.30
C ALA A 12 -35.29 23.03 5.10
N TYR A 13 -35.79 23.30 3.90
CA TYR A 13 -35.30 22.66 2.67
C TYR A 13 -33.84 23.00 2.36
N VAL A 14 -33.44 24.27 2.53
CA VAL A 14 -32.05 24.72 2.35
C VAL A 14 -31.11 24.06 3.36
N ILE A 15 -31.54 23.92 4.62
CA ILE A 15 -30.75 23.25 5.67
C ILE A 15 -30.56 21.77 5.33
N TRP A 16 -31.62 21.08 4.89
CA TRP A 16 -31.51 19.67 4.49
C TRP A 16 -30.58 19.46 3.29
N ILE A 17 -30.66 20.31 2.28
CA ILE A 17 -29.74 20.24 1.12
C ILE A 17 -28.30 20.51 1.56
N ALA A 18 -28.08 21.48 2.45
CA ALA A 18 -26.74 21.78 2.96
C ALA A 18 -26.14 20.62 3.77
N ILE A 19 -26.96 19.92 4.59
CA ILE A 19 -26.53 18.72 5.33
C ILE A 19 -26.16 17.59 4.35
N ILE A 20 -26.99 17.32 3.34
CA ILE A 20 -26.72 16.28 2.35
C ILE A 20 -25.44 16.59 1.56
N TYR A 21 -25.24 17.85 1.15
CA TYR A 21 -24.00 18.29 0.50
C TYR A 21 -22.77 18.15 1.41
N TYR A 22 -22.89 18.49 2.70
CA TYR A 22 -21.80 18.31 3.66
C TYR A 22 -21.43 16.84 3.83
N VAL A 23 -22.41 15.95 3.89
CA VAL A 23 -22.19 14.50 4.05
C VAL A 23 -21.49 13.91 2.82
N GLN A 24 -21.82 14.35 1.60
CA GLN A 24 -21.17 13.84 0.38
C GLN A 24 -19.76 14.38 0.12
N VAL A 25 -19.41 15.54 0.68
CA VAL A 25 -18.07 16.14 0.55
C VAL A 25 -17.09 15.63 1.62
N SER A 26 -17.57 14.89 2.61
CA SER A 26 -16.77 14.41 3.75
C SER A 26 -16.13 13.04 3.54
N GLU A 27 -16.26 12.41 2.37
CA GLU A 27 -15.46 11.22 2.07
C GLU A 27 -14.02 11.67 1.77
N PRO A 28 -13.03 11.42 2.66
CA PRO A 28 -11.65 11.61 2.29
C PRO A 28 -11.42 10.66 1.11
N ARG A 29 -11.13 11.23 -0.06
CA ARG A 29 -10.56 10.45 -1.17
C ARG A 29 -9.20 9.96 -0.67
N LEU A 30 -9.16 8.77 -0.09
CA LEU A 30 -7.93 8.08 0.27
C LEU A 30 -7.08 8.03 -1.00
N SER A 31 -5.95 8.72 -0.98
CA SER A 31 -4.99 8.65 -2.07
C SER A 31 -4.34 7.27 -1.99
N VAL A 32 -4.44 6.47 -3.05
CA VAL A 32 -3.85 5.14 -3.12
C VAL A 32 -2.69 5.16 -4.10
N THR A 33 -1.51 4.76 -3.62
CA THR A 33 -0.28 4.66 -4.40
C THR A 33 0.11 3.20 -4.52
N GLN A 34 0.32 2.72 -5.75
CA GLN A 34 0.87 1.39 -5.97
C GLN A 34 2.40 1.44 -5.92
N CYS A 35 3.00 0.75 -4.95
CA CYS A 35 4.45 0.61 -4.83
C CYS A 35 4.91 -0.51 -5.78
N GLY A 36 5.08 -0.14 -7.05
CA GLY A 36 5.32 -1.07 -8.15
C GLY A 36 6.76 -1.52 -8.26
N THR A 37 7.70 -0.57 -8.21
CA THR A 37 9.15 -0.80 -8.35
C THR A 37 9.83 -1.03 -7.01
N PHE A 38 9.39 -0.33 -5.97
CA PHE A 38 10.11 -0.32 -4.70
C PHE A 38 9.18 -0.09 -3.51
N ILE A 39 9.43 -0.80 -2.43
CA ILE A 39 8.98 -0.44 -1.09
C ILE A 39 10.06 -0.84 -0.10
N ASP A 40 10.47 0.07 0.77
CA ASP A 40 11.50 -0.20 1.77
C ASP A 40 11.21 0.55 3.06
N ALA A 41 11.51 -0.08 4.18
CA ALA A 41 11.58 0.63 5.44
C ALA A 41 12.78 1.58 5.38
N LEU A 42 12.51 2.88 5.24
CA LEU A 42 13.56 3.90 5.23
C LEU A 42 14.47 3.66 6.44
N ALA A 43 15.78 3.56 6.18
CA ALA A 43 16.79 3.20 7.18
C ALA A 43 16.74 4.15 8.39
N GLY A 44 15.92 3.82 9.39
CA GLY A 44 15.76 4.59 10.62
C GLY A 44 14.32 4.78 11.10
N SER A 45 13.30 4.73 10.24
CA SER A 45 11.90 4.88 10.66
C SER A 45 11.21 3.53 10.73
N LYS A 46 10.74 3.13 11.91
CA LYS A 46 9.95 1.90 12.07
C LYS A 46 8.56 2.02 11.44
N ASP A 47 8.07 3.26 11.34
CA ASP A 47 6.68 3.55 11.02
C ASP A 47 6.50 4.06 9.59
N ARG A 48 7.58 4.47 8.91
CA ARG A 48 7.53 4.99 7.53
C ARG A 48 8.22 4.04 6.57
N VAL A 49 7.68 3.99 5.36
CA VAL A 49 8.28 3.28 4.22
C VAL A 49 8.41 4.22 3.04
N GLY A 50 9.51 4.09 2.32
CA GLY A 50 9.66 4.65 0.98
C GLY A 50 8.92 3.75 -0.01
N CYS A 51 8.25 4.34 -0.97
CA CYS A 51 7.46 3.68 -1.99
C CYS A 51 7.77 4.34 -3.33
N GLU A 52 8.19 3.57 -4.32
CA GLU A 52 8.34 4.05 -5.69
C GLU A 52 7.29 3.39 -6.58
N THR A 53 6.65 4.21 -7.41
CA THR A 53 5.68 3.76 -8.40
C THR A 53 6.38 3.26 -9.67
N GLY A 54 5.64 2.54 -10.52
CA GLY A 54 6.15 2.14 -11.84
C GLY A 54 6.56 3.31 -12.76
N GLU A 55 6.13 4.53 -12.45
CA GLU A 55 6.51 5.76 -13.17
C GLU A 55 7.78 6.42 -12.60
N GLY A 56 8.38 5.86 -11.55
CA GLY A 56 9.57 6.42 -10.88
C GLY A 56 9.27 7.54 -9.90
N THR A 57 8.00 7.77 -9.54
CA THR A 57 7.66 8.77 -8.50
C THR A 57 7.87 8.18 -7.11
N HIS A 58 8.55 8.95 -6.25
CA HIS A 58 8.88 8.57 -4.89
C HIS A 58 7.85 9.11 -3.90
N HIS A 59 7.45 8.27 -2.95
CA HIS A 59 6.49 8.60 -1.92
C HIS A 59 6.95 8.06 -0.57
N GLU A 60 6.56 8.74 0.50
CA GLU A 60 6.66 8.24 1.86
C GLU A 60 5.27 7.92 2.39
N CYS A 61 5.13 6.72 2.94
CA CYS A 61 3.86 6.20 3.44
C CYS A 61 4.03 5.73 4.88
N ASP A 62 2.94 5.78 5.67
CA ASP A 62 2.90 5.04 6.92
C ASP A 62 2.88 3.54 6.62
N ARG A 63 3.79 2.76 7.21
CA ARG A 63 3.91 1.32 6.98
C ARG A 63 2.60 0.58 7.22
N VAL A 64 1.84 1.01 8.23
CA VAL A 64 0.54 0.42 8.62
C VAL A 64 -0.58 0.72 7.61
N LYS A 65 -0.33 1.59 6.64
CA LYS A 65 -1.27 1.91 5.54
C LYS A 65 -0.91 1.19 4.24
N CYS A 66 0.10 0.32 4.26
CA CYS A 66 0.52 -0.47 3.11
C CYS A 66 0.00 -1.91 3.20
N ASN A 67 -0.73 -2.34 2.18
CA ASN A 67 -1.31 -3.68 2.12
C ASN A 67 -0.41 -4.68 1.39
N SER A 68 -0.81 -5.95 1.34
CA SER A 68 -0.06 -7.06 0.75
C SER A 68 -0.21 -7.18 -0.78
N GLY A 69 -0.83 -6.20 -1.44
CA GLY A 69 -1.01 -6.19 -2.88
C GLY A 69 -2.16 -7.02 -3.44
N LEU A 70 -3.14 -7.38 -2.59
CA LEU A 70 -4.38 -8.02 -3.06
C LEU A 70 -5.25 -7.08 -3.93
N GLY A 71 -5.07 -5.77 -3.77
CA GLY A 71 -5.79 -4.74 -4.52
C GLY A 71 -5.71 -3.39 -3.81
N PRO A 72 -6.02 -2.27 -4.48
CA PRO A 72 -6.02 -0.94 -3.89
C PRO A 72 -7.05 -0.76 -2.76
N GLU A 73 -8.15 -1.52 -2.79
CA GLU A 73 -9.23 -1.53 -1.79
C GLU A 73 -8.96 -2.44 -0.58
N SER A 74 -7.90 -3.25 -0.61
CA SER A 74 -7.59 -4.20 0.46
C SER A 74 -7.15 -3.47 1.73
N ASP A 75 -7.78 -3.80 2.87
CA ASP A 75 -7.50 -3.22 4.18
C ASP A 75 -6.08 -3.57 4.65
N PRO A 76 -5.17 -2.59 4.78
CA PRO A 76 -3.80 -2.79 5.25
C PRO A 76 -3.70 -3.41 6.65
N ARG A 77 -4.73 -3.29 7.50
CA ARG A 77 -4.74 -3.88 8.84
C ARG A 77 -5.00 -5.38 8.82
N GLN A 78 -5.78 -5.85 7.85
CA GLN A 78 -6.09 -7.28 7.67
C GLN A 78 -5.07 -7.97 6.78
N HIS A 79 -4.52 -7.22 5.82
CA HIS A 79 -3.57 -7.70 4.82
C HIS A 79 -2.36 -6.78 4.75
N PRO A 80 -1.54 -6.68 5.81
CA PRO A 80 -0.40 -5.78 5.84
C PRO A 80 0.67 -6.19 4.83
N PHE A 81 1.48 -5.24 4.37
CA PHE A 81 2.64 -5.51 3.50
C PHE A 81 3.51 -6.68 4.00
N SER A 82 3.77 -6.77 5.31
CA SER A 82 4.59 -7.83 5.89
C SER A 82 3.98 -9.23 5.77
N SER A 83 2.67 -9.37 5.50
CA SER A 83 2.02 -10.67 5.28
C SER A 83 2.16 -11.20 3.86
N MET A 84 2.88 -10.50 2.98
CA MET A 84 3.21 -11.03 1.66
C MET A 84 4.05 -12.30 1.79
N VAL A 85 3.76 -13.26 0.91
CA VAL A 85 4.45 -14.55 0.84
C VAL A 85 4.95 -14.73 -0.57
N PHE A 86 6.27 -14.82 -0.74
CA PHE A 86 6.88 -15.10 -2.04
C PHE A 86 7.44 -16.52 -2.06
N GLN A 87 7.41 -17.11 -3.26
CA GLN A 87 7.82 -18.49 -3.50
C GLN A 87 8.96 -18.55 -4.51
N ASN A 88 9.71 -19.65 -4.42
CA ASN A 88 10.83 -19.95 -5.29
C ASN A 88 11.88 -18.82 -5.32
N CYS A 89 12.18 -18.28 -4.14
CA CYS A 89 13.17 -17.23 -3.95
C CYS A 89 14.52 -17.82 -3.54
N SER A 90 15.61 -17.32 -4.10
CA SER A 90 16.95 -17.83 -3.83
C SER A 90 17.80 -16.77 -3.15
N PRO A 91 18.53 -17.11 -2.07
CA PRO A 91 19.61 -16.27 -1.58
C PRO A 91 20.66 -16.04 -2.69
N PRO A 92 21.44 -14.95 -2.62
CA PRO A 92 22.57 -14.74 -3.52
C PRO A 92 23.51 -15.95 -3.51
N ASN A 93 23.96 -16.37 -4.70
CA ASN A 93 24.89 -17.51 -4.90
C ASN A 93 24.36 -18.88 -4.44
N TYR A 94 23.05 -19.06 -4.28
CA TYR A 94 22.45 -20.34 -3.92
C TYR A 94 21.95 -21.11 -5.16
N SER A 95 22.30 -22.39 -5.26
CA SER A 95 21.95 -23.27 -6.39
C SER A 95 20.96 -24.38 -6.05
N GLY A 96 20.41 -24.37 -4.83
CA GLY A 96 19.41 -25.35 -4.40
C GLY A 96 17.97 -24.97 -4.80
N PRO A 97 16.97 -25.75 -4.34
CA PRO A 97 15.57 -25.42 -4.59
C PRO A 97 15.20 -24.11 -3.90
N GLY A 98 14.46 -23.24 -4.61
CA GLY A 98 14.03 -21.95 -4.10
C GLY A 98 13.22 -22.07 -2.81
N LYS A 99 13.28 -21.01 -2.01
CA LYS A 99 12.66 -20.90 -0.69
C LYS A 99 11.33 -20.15 -0.75
N THR A 100 10.47 -20.45 0.21
CA THR A 100 9.33 -19.61 0.54
C THR A 100 9.77 -18.60 1.59
N VAL A 101 9.45 -17.33 1.36
CA VAL A 101 9.87 -16.21 2.20
C VAL A 101 8.65 -15.40 2.61
N THR A 102 8.71 -14.86 3.83
CA THR A 102 7.62 -14.21 4.56
C THR A 102 8.18 -13.02 5.34
N ASN A 103 7.33 -12.24 6.02
CA ASN A 103 7.78 -11.04 6.78
C ASN A 103 8.62 -10.10 5.92
N ILE A 104 8.18 -9.85 4.68
CA ILE A 104 8.91 -9.00 3.75
C ILE A 104 8.98 -7.59 4.35
N VAL A 105 10.19 -7.05 4.46
CA VAL A 105 10.43 -5.69 4.98
C VAL A 105 10.88 -4.72 3.91
N SER A 106 11.42 -5.25 2.80
CA SER A 106 11.91 -4.49 1.67
C SER A 106 11.70 -5.28 0.39
N MET A 107 11.38 -4.59 -0.70
CA MET A 107 11.19 -5.15 -2.03
C MET A 107 11.65 -4.15 -3.09
N HIS A 108 12.44 -4.63 -4.04
CA HIS A 108 12.87 -3.89 -5.22
C HIS A 108 12.68 -4.76 -6.47
N VAL A 109 12.02 -4.21 -7.48
CA VAL A 109 11.62 -4.92 -8.70
C VAL A 109 12.42 -4.38 -9.86
N ASP A 110 13.16 -5.27 -10.53
CA ASP A 110 13.80 -4.96 -11.80
C ASP A 110 12.94 -5.54 -12.94
N TYR A 111 12.26 -4.65 -13.65
CA TYR A 111 11.42 -5.03 -14.80
C TYR A 111 12.23 -5.45 -16.03
N THR A 112 13.52 -5.08 -16.11
CA THR A 112 14.39 -5.47 -17.24
C THR A 112 14.82 -6.92 -17.12
N THR A 113 15.21 -7.34 -15.91
CA THR A 113 15.60 -8.73 -15.63
C THR A 113 14.43 -9.60 -15.15
N GLU A 114 13.25 -9.01 -14.95
CA GLU A 114 12.07 -9.65 -14.37
C GLU A 114 12.34 -10.31 -13.02
N THR A 115 13.14 -9.64 -12.18
CA THR A 115 13.53 -10.11 -10.84
C THR A 115 12.96 -9.21 -9.75
N ILE A 116 12.85 -9.77 -8.55
CA ILE A 116 12.50 -9.04 -7.34
C ILE A 116 13.55 -9.35 -6.28
N ALA A 117 14.32 -8.34 -5.87
CA ALA A 117 15.18 -8.41 -4.70
C ALA A 117 14.36 -8.07 -3.46
N ILE A 118 14.41 -8.91 -2.43
CA ILE A 118 13.69 -8.68 -1.19
C ILE A 118 14.57 -8.91 0.03
N GLN A 119 14.22 -8.24 1.12
CA GLN A 119 14.68 -8.58 2.46
C GLN A 119 13.51 -9.18 3.24
N ALA A 120 13.67 -10.41 3.72
CA ALA A 120 12.59 -11.22 4.28
C ALA A 120 13.12 -12.31 5.22
N ASP A 121 12.20 -12.98 5.92
CA ASP A 121 12.45 -14.16 6.75
C ASP A 121 11.95 -15.44 6.06
N GLU A 122 12.42 -16.61 6.50
CA GLU A 122 11.83 -17.90 6.15
C GLU A 122 10.84 -18.36 7.26
N PRO A 123 9.75 -19.07 6.91
CA PRO A 123 8.86 -19.67 7.91
C PRO A 123 9.63 -20.54 8.92
N GLY A 124 9.49 -20.23 10.21
CA GLY A 124 10.19 -20.96 11.28
C GLY A 124 11.66 -20.55 11.51
N HIS A 125 12.20 -19.64 10.70
CA HIS A 125 13.56 -19.12 10.82
C HIS A 125 13.55 -17.59 10.75
N PRO A 126 13.26 -16.90 11.88
CA PRO A 126 13.12 -15.45 11.93
C PRO A 126 14.50 -14.77 11.89
N ARG A 127 15.11 -14.74 10.70
CA ARG A 127 16.38 -14.08 10.43
C ARG A 127 16.32 -13.43 9.05
N LEU A 128 16.26 -12.11 9.07
CA LEU A 128 16.23 -11.31 7.85
C LEU A 128 17.45 -11.62 6.98
N SER A 129 17.17 -12.01 5.75
CA SER A 129 18.16 -12.31 4.71
C SER A 129 17.71 -11.73 3.38
N PHE A 130 18.64 -11.62 2.45
CA PHE A 130 18.36 -11.17 1.08
C PHE A 130 18.00 -12.36 0.20
N TYR A 131 16.99 -12.17 -0.63
CA TYR A 131 16.56 -13.14 -1.62
C TYR A 131 16.26 -12.46 -2.96
N GLU A 132 16.48 -13.19 -4.04
CA GLU A 132 16.01 -12.87 -5.37
C GLU A 132 14.87 -13.82 -5.76
N CYS A 133 13.77 -13.26 -6.22
CA CYS A 133 12.58 -13.99 -6.64
C CYS A 133 12.26 -13.67 -8.11
N SER A 134 11.63 -14.58 -8.83
CA SER A 134 11.09 -14.27 -10.15
C SER A 134 9.85 -13.38 -10.03
N TRP A 135 9.80 -12.34 -10.86
CA TRP A 135 8.64 -11.47 -11.01
C TRP A 135 7.38 -12.26 -11.43
N ARG A 136 7.51 -13.15 -12.41
CA ARG A 136 6.38 -13.94 -12.96
C ARG A 136 5.76 -14.87 -11.93
N GLY A 137 6.56 -15.38 -11.00
CA GLY A 137 6.10 -16.26 -9.93
C GLY A 137 5.47 -15.51 -8.75
N ASN A 138 5.68 -14.20 -8.64
CA ASN A 138 5.34 -13.39 -7.48
C ASN A 138 4.74 -12.04 -7.91
N VAL A 139 3.47 -12.05 -8.28
CA VAL A 139 2.80 -10.93 -8.97
C VAL A 139 2.25 -9.84 -8.06
N PHE A 140 2.12 -10.11 -6.75
CA PHE A 140 1.52 -9.14 -5.82
C PHE A 140 2.43 -7.92 -5.61
N ARG A 141 1.82 -6.72 -5.60
CA ARG A 141 2.52 -5.45 -5.36
C ARG A 141 1.74 -4.61 -4.35
N PRO A 142 2.38 -4.12 -3.28
CA PRO A 142 1.70 -3.42 -2.21
C PRO A 142 1.08 -2.12 -2.71
N TYR A 143 -0.10 -1.81 -2.18
CA TYR A 143 -0.71 -0.49 -2.29
C TYR A 143 -0.65 0.18 -0.93
N CYS A 144 -0.26 1.45 -0.92
CA CYS A 144 -0.19 2.26 0.29
C CYS A 144 -1.19 3.42 0.20
N GLN A 145 -1.84 3.70 1.32
CA GLN A 145 -2.84 4.77 1.44
C GLN A 145 -2.23 6.02 2.08
N ASP A 146 -2.71 7.19 1.64
CA ASP A 146 -2.35 8.52 2.16
C ASP A 146 -0.84 8.80 2.16
N CYS A 147 -0.16 8.38 1.10
CA CYS A 147 1.26 8.64 0.93
C CYS A 147 1.52 10.11 0.58
N THR A 148 2.69 10.60 1.00
CA THR A 148 3.19 11.93 0.63
C THR A 148 4.26 11.78 -0.43
N ARG A 149 4.08 12.41 -1.58
CA ARG A 149 5.11 12.45 -2.62
C ARG A 149 6.34 13.22 -2.14
N ILE A 150 7.53 12.70 -2.38
CA ILE A 150 8.81 13.34 -2.06
C ILE A 150 9.57 13.49 -3.39
N ASP A 151 9.89 14.73 -3.75
CA ASP A 151 10.68 15.08 -4.93
C ASP A 151 12.15 15.31 -4.56
#